data_AF-A0A3L8D5F3-F1
#
_entry.id   AF-A0A3L8D5F3-F1
#
_cell.length_a   1.000
_cell.length_b   1.000
_cell.length_c   1.000
_cell.angle_alpha   90.00
_cell.angle_beta   90.00
_cell.angle_gamma   90.00
#
_symmetry.space_group_name_H-M   'P 1'
#
loop_
_entity.id
_entity.type
_entity.pdbx_description
1 polymer ?
#
loop_
_entity_poly.entity_id
_entity_poly.type
_entity_poly.pdbx_seq_one_letter_code
_entity_poly.pdbx_strand_id
1 'polypeptide(L)'
;METLFFVANKIPIRLRSFIADAPARAFILNHRSHVSCQPCSKCQVSGVYTESRVVFSGIDHAPRTDEEYNRCLDEDHHKDGESPLSSLPMGMVSQVPFEYMHLVYLGVVKKLLLRGSMKFGIVHRLTMLERIIWKRCNT
;
A
#
# COMPACT_ATOMS: atom_id res chain seq x y z
N MET A 1 -11.07 -19.90 -8.94
CA MET A 1 -12.36 -19.17 -8.93
C MET A 1 -13.20 -19.78 -7.85
N GLU A 2 -13.59 -19.00 -6.84
CA GLU A 2 -14.45 -19.48 -5.76
C GLU A 2 -15.91 -19.38 -6.19
N THR A 3 -16.74 -20.33 -5.79
CA THR A 3 -18.17 -20.40 -6.17
C THR A 3 -19.00 -20.41 -4.89
N LEU A 4 -19.92 -19.45 -4.73
CA LEU A 4 -20.97 -19.54 -3.70
C LEU A 4 -22.22 -20.17 -4.32
N PHE A 5 -22.91 -20.97 -3.52
CA PHE A 5 -24.19 -21.55 -3.85
C PHE A 5 -25.30 -20.68 -3.24
N PHE A 6 -26.09 -20.01 -4.08
CA PHE A 6 -27.29 -19.29 -3.64
C PHE A 6 -28.49 -19.86 -4.38
N VAL A 7 -29.44 -20.44 -3.63
CA VAL A 7 -30.71 -20.98 -4.16
C VAL A 7 -30.48 -21.84 -5.42
N ALA A 8 -29.64 -22.87 -5.29
CA ALA A 8 -29.24 -23.82 -6.36
C ALA A 8 -28.48 -23.23 -7.57
N ASN A 9 -28.18 -21.93 -7.60
CA ASN A 9 -27.38 -21.31 -8.66
C ASN A 9 -25.92 -21.14 -8.22
N LYS A 10 -25.00 -21.49 -9.13
CA LYS A 10 -23.56 -21.26 -8.96
C LYS A 10 -23.21 -19.85 -9.41
N ILE A 11 -22.82 -18.99 -8.48
CA ILE A 11 -22.40 -17.62 -8.80
C ILE A 11 -20.86 -17.58 -8.74
N PRO A 12 -20.17 -17.29 -9.85
CA PRO A 12 -18.72 -17.16 -9.85
C PRO A 12 -18.31 -15.91 -9.09
N ILE A 13 -17.39 -16.06 -8.14
CA ILE A 13 -16.88 -14.95 -7.33
C ILE A 13 -15.42 -14.72 -7.65
N ARG A 14 -15.09 -13.43 -7.75
CA ARG A 14 -13.74 -12.95 -7.96
C ARG A 14 -13.42 -11.89 -6.91
N LEU A 15 -12.35 -12.12 -6.15
CA LEU A 15 -11.76 -11.11 -5.28
C LEU A 15 -11.21 -9.98 -6.14
N ARG A 16 -11.79 -8.78 -5.99
CA ARG A 16 -11.37 -7.60 -6.75
C ARG A 16 -10.19 -6.90 -6.09
N SER A 17 -10.30 -6.61 -4.79
CA SER A 17 -9.28 -5.87 -4.06
C SER A 17 -9.36 -6.09 -2.56
N PHE A 18 -8.21 -6.02 -1.89
CA PHE A 18 -8.14 -5.99 -0.44
C PHE A 18 -7.79 -4.56 0.03
N ILE A 19 -8.70 -3.92 0.77
CA ILE A 19 -8.54 -2.51 1.19
C ILE A 19 -8.35 -2.47 2.69
N ALA A 20 -7.22 -1.91 3.13
CA ALA A 20 -6.89 -1.77 4.55
C ALA A 20 -6.01 -0.55 4.81
N ASP A 21 -6.04 -0.07 6.05
CA ASP A 21 -5.15 0.97 6.54
C ASP A 21 -3.68 0.51 6.55
N ALA A 22 -2.74 1.42 6.85
CA ALA A 22 -1.31 1.11 6.71
C ALA A 22 -0.83 -0.05 7.62
N PRO A 23 -1.19 -0.12 8.92
CA PRO A 23 -0.81 -1.24 9.78
C PRO A 23 -1.41 -2.57 9.35
N ALA A 24 -2.71 -2.64 9.06
CA ALA A 24 -3.35 -3.90 8.65
C ALA A 24 -2.87 -4.34 7.27
N ARG A 25 -2.62 -3.40 6.34
CA ARG A 25 -2.01 -3.71 5.04
C ARG A 25 -0.60 -4.27 5.20
N ALA A 26 0.23 -3.70 6.07
CA ALA A 26 1.58 -4.23 6.34
C ALA A 26 1.56 -5.63 6.95
N PHE A 27 0.59 -5.90 7.83
CA PHE A 27 0.37 -7.22 8.39
C PHE A 27 -0.02 -8.24 7.31
N ILE A 28 -1.06 -7.94 6.55
CA ILE A 28 -1.66 -8.87 5.59
C ILE A 28 -0.75 -9.13 4.39
N LEU A 29 0.05 -8.14 3.97
CA LEU A 29 1.05 -8.30 2.91
C LEU A 29 2.42 -8.78 3.44
N ASN A 30 2.54 -9.08 4.73
CA ASN A 30 3.77 -9.47 5.42
C ASN A 30 5.02 -8.63 5.06
N HIS A 31 4.88 -7.29 5.06
CA HIS A 31 6.02 -6.37 4.92
C HIS A 31 6.25 -5.56 6.17
N ARG A 32 7.41 -4.89 6.24
CA ARG A 32 7.79 -4.01 7.34
C ARG A 32 6.78 -2.85 7.49
N SER A 33 6.53 -2.44 8.73
CA SER A 33 5.52 -1.42 9.05
C SER A 33 5.82 -0.06 8.39
N HIS A 34 4.84 0.84 8.38
CA HIS A 34 4.94 2.22 7.90
C HIS A 34 6.06 3.08 8.54
N VAL A 35 6.73 2.58 9.57
CA VAL A 35 7.85 3.22 10.29
C VAL A 35 9.22 2.73 9.76
N SER A 36 9.25 1.70 8.92
CA SER A 36 10.50 1.15 8.38
C SER A 36 11.14 2.05 7.32
N CYS A 37 12.40 1.77 6.99
CA CYS A 37 13.09 2.39 5.86
C CYS A 37 12.57 1.94 4.50
N GLN A 38 11.84 0.84 4.40
CA GLN A 38 11.28 0.34 3.14
C GLN A 38 9.80 -0.05 3.33
N PRO A 39 8.90 0.92 3.57
CA PRO A 39 7.53 0.62 4.02
C PRO A 39 6.51 0.52 2.89
N CYS A 40 6.82 1.04 1.70
CA CYS A 40 5.83 1.16 0.63
C CYS A 40 5.61 -0.21 0.00
N SER A 41 4.38 -0.66 -0.20
CA SER A 41 4.11 -1.92 -0.92
C SER A 41 3.99 -1.77 -2.45
N LYS A 42 4.11 -0.54 -2.98
CA LYS A 42 3.93 -0.24 -4.42
C LYS A 42 5.22 0.10 -5.15
N CYS A 43 6.22 0.66 -4.46
CA CYS A 43 7.49 1.07 -5.07
C CYS A 43 8.66 0.87 -4.11
N GLN A 44 9.83 0.57 -4.67
CA GLN A 44 11.09 0.31 -3.99
C GLN A 44 11.73 1.62 -3.47
N VAL A 45 11.02 2.31 -2.59
CA VAL A 45 11.53 3.49 -1.90
C VAL A 45 12.34 3.07 -0.68
N SER A 46 13.54 3.65 -0.56
CA SER A 46 14.39 3.50 0.63
C SER A 46 14.49 4.83 1.37
N GLY A 47 14.35 4.76 2.69
CA GLY A 47 14.40 5.89 3.60
C GLY A 47 15.69 5.92 4.41
N VAL A 48 16.14 7.12 4.74
CA VAL A 48 17.31 7.37 5.58
C VAL A 48 16.86 7.84 6.95
N TYR A 49 17.50 7.35 8.02
CA TYR A 49 17.25 7.86 9.37
C TYR A 49 17.92 9.23 9.56
N THR A 50 17.12 10.21 9.97
CA THR A 50 17.57 11.56 10.32
C THR A 50 16.76 12.02 11.53
N GLU A 51 17.44 12.41 12.61
CA GLU A 51 16.79 12.90 13.85
C GLU A 51 15.66 11.98 14.37
N SER A 52 15.93 10.67 14.44
CA SER A 52 14.96 9.65 14.90
C SER A 52 13.71 9.52 14.02
N ARG A 53 13.78 9.98 12.76
CA ARG A 53 12.71 9.86 11.77
C ARG A 53 13.25 9.25 10.49
N VAL A 54 12.43 8.49 9.78
CA VAL A 54 12.75 8.03 8.44
C VAL A 54 12.33 9.09 7.43
N VAL A 55 13.26 9.50 6.58
CA VAL A 55 13.05 10.48 5.51
C VAL A 55 13.19 9.77 4.15
N PHE A 56 12.18 9.89 3.31
CA PHE A 56 12.17 9.35 1.96
C PHE A 56 12.46 10.47 0.95
N SER A 57 13.56 10.36 0.23
CA SER A 57 13.97 11.29 -0.81
C SER A 57 13.52 10.81 -2.19
N GLY A 58 13.25 11.76 -3.09
CA GLY A 58 12.83 11.46 -4.45
C GLY A 58 11.39 10.97 -4.57
N ILE A 59 10.88 10.99 -5.79
CA ILE A 59 9.48 10.67 -6.14
C ILE A 59 9.38 9.65 -7.27
N ASP A 60 10.51 9.22 -7.82
CA ASP A 60 10.59 8.31 -8.96
C ASP A 60 11.35 7.05 -8.54
N HIS A 61 10.58 6.13 -7.95
CA HIS A 61 11.08 4.86 -7.43
C HIS A 61 10.52 3.73 -8.28
N ALA A 62 11.31 2.68 -8.49
CA ALA A 62 10.89 1.53 -9.28
C ALA A 62 9.59 0.92 -8.71
N PRO A 63 8.56 0.67 -9.55
CA PRO A 63 7.34 0.01 -9.10
C PRO A 63 7.63 -1.46 -8.78
N ARG A 64 6.98 -2.00 -7.73
CA ARG A 64 7.01 -3.44 -7.48
C ARG A 64 6.03 -4.16 -8.41
N THR A 65 6.40 -5.35 -8.85
CA THR A 65 5.52 -6.26 -9.58
C THR A 65 4.89 -7.29 -8.64
N ASP A 66 3.78 -7.91 -9.07
CA ASP A 66 3.16 -9.00 -8.30
C ASP A 66 4.11 -10.21 -8.20
N GLU A 67 4.87 -10.48 -9.25
CA GLU A 67 5.83 -11.59 -9.33
C GLU A 67 7.00 -11.43 -8.36
N GLU A 68 7.63 -10.25 -8.31
CA GLU A 68 8.73 -9.96 -7.38
C GLU A 68 8.25 -10.02 -5.92
N TYR A 69 7.05 -9.49 -5.66
CA TYR A 69 6.46 -9.48 -4.32
C TYR A 69 6.09 -10.89 -3.85
N ASN A 70 5.55 -11.74 -4.74
CA ASN A 70 5.26 -13.15 -4.44
C ASN A 70 6.52 -13.96 -4.13
N ARG A 71 7.65 -13.63 -4.77
CA ARG A 71 8.94 -14.29 -4.52
C ARG A 71 9.71 -13.70 -3.34
N CYS A 72 9.18 -12.65 -2.70
CA CYS A 72 9.82 -11.95 -1.60
C CYS A 72 11.28 -11.54 -1.90
N LEU A 73 11.57 -11.02 -3.11
CA LEU A 73 12.95 -10.70 -3.52
C LEU A 73 13.59 -9.52 -2.76
N ASP A 74 12.78 -8.72 -2.08
CA ASP A 74 13.19 -7.53 -1.34
C ASP A 74 13.23 -7.83 0.18
N GLU A 75 14.34 -8.40 0.64
CA GLU A 75 14.51 -8.88 2.02
C GLU A 75 14.35 -7.76 3.08
N ASP A 76 14.72 -6.53 2.73
CA ASP A 76 14.57 -5.38 3.61
C ASP A 76 13.11 -4.91 3.73
N HIS A 77 12.31 -5.12 2.68
CA HIS A 77 10.89 -4.82 2.67
C HIS A 77 10.05 -5.90 3.34
N HIS A 78 10.35 -7.17 3.11
CA HIS A 78 9.58 -8.29 3.63
C HIS A 78 9.95 -8.62 5.08
N LYS A 79 8.99 -9.22 5.79
CA LYS A 79 9.25 -9.89 7.08
C LYS A 79 9.45 -11.37 6.83
N ASP A 80 10.03 -12.05 7.81
CA ASP A 80 10.12 -13.50 7.79
C ASP A 80 8.72 -14.13 7.67
N GLY A 81 8.61 -15.19 6.86
CA GLY A 81 7.36 -15.91 6.60
C GLY A 81 6.59 -15.42 5.38
N GLU A 82 5.43 -16.01 5.16
CA GLU A 82 4.59 -15.73 4.00
C GLU A 82 3.41 -14.79 4.33
N SER A 83 3.01 -14.01 3.33
CA SER A 83 1.78 -13.22 3.41
C SER A 83 0.55 -14.13 3.47
N PRO A 84 -0.43 -13.86 4.35
CA PRO A 84 -1.73 -14.52 4.29
C PRO A 84 -2.41 -14.49 2.91
N LEU A 85 -2.11 -13.47 2.09
CA LEU A 85 -2.65 -13.35 0.74
C LEU A 85 -1.90 -14.18 -0.31
N SER A 86 -0.74 -14.77 0.00
CA SER A 86 0.01 -15.63 -0.95
C SER A 86 -0.81 -16.84 -1.41
N SER A 87 -1.68 -17.34 -0.54
CA SER A 87 -2.57 -18.47 -0.79
C SER A 87 -3.76 -18.14 -1.72
N LEU A 88 -4.05 -16.86 -1.93
CA LEU A 88 -5.20 -16.42 -2.72
C LEU A 88 -4.77 -16.12 -4.16
N PRO A 89 -5.63 -16.40 -5.16
CA PRO A 89 -5.35 -16.09 -6.57
C PRO A 89 -5.57 -14.59 -6.85
N MET A 90 -4.78 -13.74 -6.20
CA MET A 90 -4.84 -12.28 -6.34
C MET A 90 -3.44 -11.65 -6.33
N GLY A 91 -3.31 -10.52 -7.02
CA GLY A 91 -2.07 -9.74 -7.03
C GLY A 91 -1.87 -8.96 -5.74
N MET A 92 -0.78 -9.24 -5.02
CA MET A 92 -0.42 -8.57 -3.77
C MET A 92 -0.08 -7.08 -3.96
N VAL A 93 0.44 -6.71 -5.13
CA VAL A 93 0.76 -5.33 -5.50
C VAL A 93 -0.32 -4.72 -6.38
N SER A 94 -0.95 -5.45 -7.29
CA SER A 94 -2.01 -4.87 -8.15
C SER A 94 -3.35 -4.70 -7.42
N GLN A 95 -3.76 -5.66 -6.60
CA GLN A 95 -5.11 -5.72 -6.02
C GLN A 95 -5.19 -5.27 -4.55
N VAL A 96 -4.12 -4.77 -3.94
CA VAL A 96 -4.15 -4.21 -2.57
C VAL A 96 -3.94 -2.70 -2.59
N PRO A 97 -4.95 -1.87 -2.91
CA PRO A 97 -4.79 -0.42 -3.03
C PRO A 97 -4.54 0.25 -1.68
N PHE A 98 -4.11 1.50 -1.74
CA PHE A 98 -3.99 2.35 -0.56
C PHE A 98 -5.35 2.90 -0.15
N GLU A 99 -5.68 2.77 1.13
CA GLU A 99 -6.94 3.24 1.69
C GLU A 99 -6.93 4.78 1.78
N TYR A 100 -7.87 5.41 1.07
CA TYR A 100 -7.93 6.86 0.86
C TYR A 100 -8.43 7.64 2.09
N MET A 101 -9.34 7.07 2.88
CA MET A 101 -9.93 7.74 4.05
C MET A 101 -8.87 8.09 5.10
N HIS A 102 -8.02 7.15 5.47
CA HIS A 102 -6.95 7.35 6.45
C HIS A 102 -5.81 8.18 5.89
N LEU A 103 -5.52 8.07 4.59
CA LEU A 103 -4.44 8.83 3.98
C LEU A 103 -4.79 10.30 3.78
N VAL A 104 -5.98 10.59 3.23
CA VAL A 104 -6.39 11.94 2.83
C VAL A 104 -7.27 12.59 3.86
N TYR A 105 -8.45 12.04 4.17
CA TYR A 105 -9.39 12.72 5.06
C TYR A 105 -8.85 12.81 6.48
N LEU A 106 -8.41 11.68 7.06
CA LEU A 106 -7.87 11.69 8.42
C LEU A 106 -6.43 12.24 8.48
N GLY A 107 -5.62 11.94 7.45
CA GLY A 107 -4.20 12.29 7.45
C GLY A 107 -3.91 13.74 7.05
N VAL A 108 -4.54 14.22 5.98
CA VAL A 108 -4.28 15.52 5.36
C VAL A 108 -5.34 16.53 5.76
N VAL A 109 -6.62 16.27 5.47
CA VAL A 109 -7.72 17.24 5.67
C VAL A 109 -7.84 17.63 7.14
N LYS A 110 -7.78 16.67 8.06
CA LYS A 110 -7.76 16.96 9.51
C LYS A 110 -6.62 17.90 9.91
N LYS A 111 -5.41 17.73 9.35
CA LYS A 111 -4.26 18.60 9.66
C LYS A 111 -4.42 20.00 9.07
N LEU A 112 -5.01 20.11 7.87
CA LEU A 112 -5.31 21.39 7.23
C LEU A 112 -6.31 22.19 8.07
N LEU A 113 -7.43 21.55 8.44
CA LEU A 113 -8.52 22.20 9.18
C LEU A 113 -8.09 22.62 10.59
N LEU A 114 -7.32 21.79 11.29
CA LEU A 114 -6.94 22.06 12.70
C LEU A 114 -5.75 23.00 12.87
N ARG A 115 -4.90 23.18 11.85
CA ARG A 115 -3.58 23.83 12.01
C ARG A 115 -3.34 25.01 11.06
N GLY A 116 -4.26 25.30 10.15
CA GLY A 116 -4.30 26.54 9.36
C GLY A 116 -3.18 26.74 8.33
N SER A 117 -2.20 25.84 8.21
CA SER A 117 -1.11 25.95 7.23
C SER A 117 -0.52 24.60 6.82
N MET A 118 -0.29 24.41 5.51
CA MET A 118 0.43 23.26 4.95
C MET A 118 1.92 23.33 5.32
N LYS A 119 2.35 22.54 6.32
CA LYS A 119 3.79 22.29 6.52
C LYS A 119 4.30 21.33 5.44
N PHE A 120 5.51 21.56 4.93
CA PHE A 120 6.18 20.86 3.81
C PHE A 120 6.04 19.32 3.84
N GLY A 121 6.03 18.68 5.01
CA GLY A 121 5.85 17.23 5.16
C GLY A 121 4.47 16.67 4.77
N ILE A 122 3.45 17.51 4.55
CA ILE A 122 2.11 17.07 4.07
C ILE A 122 2.07 17.02 2.53
N VAL A 123 2.84 17.88 1.86
CA VAL A 123 2.90 17.98 0.39
C VAL A 123 3.39 16.67 -0.25
N HIS A 124 4.41 16.05 0.35
CA HIS A 124 4.96 14.77 -0.13
C HIS A 124 3.93 13.61 -0.06
N ARG A 125 2.95 13.70 0.86
CA ARG A 125 1.89 12.68 0.98
C ARG A 125 0.85 12.80 -0.14
N LEU A 126 0.57 14.04 -0.58
CA LEU A 126 -0.39 14.34 -1.65
C LEU A 126 0.18 14.00 -3.04
N THR A 127 1.45 14.31 -3.31
CA THR A 127 2.08 13.99 -4.61
C THR A 127 2.21 12.48 -4.83
N MET A 128 2.42 11.70 -3.77
CA MET A 128 2.39 10.23 -3.81
C MET A 128 0.99 9.71 -4.14
N LEU A 129 -0.07 10.35 -3.65
CA LEU A 129 -1.46 9.97 -3.91
C LEU A 129 -1.90 10.33 -5.33
N GLU A 130 -1.55 11.50 -5.84
CA GLU A 130 -1.89 11.92 -7.20
C GLU A 130 -1.31 10.97 -8.26
N ARG A 131 -0.06 10.50 -8.08
CA ARG A 131 0.51 9.49 -9.00
C ARG A 131 -0.02 8.08 -8.78
N ILE A 132 -0.33 7.65 -7.55
CA ILE A 132 -0.88 6.29 -7.29
C ILE A 132 -2.34 6.16 -7.74
N ILE A 133 -3.14 7.22 -7.60
CA ILE A 133 -4.54 7.26 -8.03
C ILE A 133 -4.62 7.48 -9.56
N TRP A 134 -3.76 8.34 -10.14
CA TRP A 134 -3.86 8.70 -11.56
C TRP A 134 -3.09 7.76 -12.51
N LYS A 135 -1.95 7.16 -12.11
CA LYS A 135 -1.25 6.17 -12.95
C LYS A 135 -1.93 4.79 -13.02
N ARG A 136 -2.99 4.53 -12.23
CA ARG A 136 -3.69 3.23 -12.18
C ARG A 136 -5.19 3.30 -12.48
N CYS A 137 -5.70 4.44 -12.95
CA CYS A 137 -7.05 4.52 -13.52
C CYS A 137 -7.08 4.18 -15.03
N ASN A 138 -5.93 3.85 -15.66
CA ASN A 138 -5.85 3.60 -17.10
C ASN A 138 -4.86 2.47 -17.52
N THR A 139 -4.74 1.42 -16.71
CA THR A 139 -4.30 0.08 -17.14
C THR A 139 -4.90 -0.97 -16.23
#